data_AF-A0A847XDB4-F1
#
_entry.id   AF-A0A847XDB4-F1
#
_cell.length_a   1.000
_cell.length_b   1.000
_cell.length_c   1.000
_cell.angle_alpha   90.00
_cell.angle_beta   90.00
_cell.angle_gamma   90.00
#
_symmetry.space_group_name_H-M   'P 1'
#
loop_
_entity.id
_entity.type
_entity.pdbx_description
1 polymer ?
#
loop_
_entity_poly.entity_id
_entity_poly.type
_entity_poly.pdbx_seq_one_letter_code
_entity_poly.pdbx_strand_id
1 'polypeptide(L)'
;MIKRIKVNLDVVEAMLYYWQATSEKEKVGEPYILSIGDFPEMEYLYGEEFDKESVRKVLSAISNREVLNSESKKDRKYWNNNMWMLEDLEFTNMMVKPLKTLNLNGLIDKLNSISGDIEYDQIEVIFIPGHLDEYIIDENKLVINFFRVMPDLYEEGKVTIGDLLLQDYIERK
;
A
#
# COMPACT_ATOMS: atom_id res chain seq x y z
N MET A 1 -24.64 -12.39 0.50
CA MET A 1 -23.60 -13.26 1.09
C MET A 1 -22.32 -13.11 0.30
N ILE A 2 -21.19 -12.94 0.99
CA ILE A 2 -19.85 -12.83 0.42
C ILE A 2 -19.46 -14.18 -0.19
N LYS A 3 -18.94 -14.14 -1.41
CA LYS A 3 -18.43 -15.31 -2.15
C LYS A 3 -16.92 -15.27 -2.32
N ARG A 4 -16.31 -14.08 -2.27
CA ARG A 4 -14.88 -13.88 -2.54
C ARG A 4 -14.34 -12.65 -1.83
N ILE A 5 -13.08 -12.74 -1.42
CA ILE A 5 -12.26 -11.59 -1.04
C ILE A 5 -11.12 -11.48 -2.05
N LYS A 6 -11.01 -10.34 -2.73
CA LYS A 6 -9.92 -10.04 -3.67
C LYS A 6 -8.84 -9.25 -2.93
N VAL A 7 -7.58 -9.58 -3.16
CA VAL A 7 -6.44 -8.75 -2.74
C VAL A 7 -5.93 -8.02 -3.97
N ASN A 8 -5.75 -6.70 -3.86
CA ASN A 8 -5.22 -5.83 -4.91
C ASN A 8 -3.88 -5.24 -4.44
N LEU A 9 -2.82 -5.47 -5.22
CA LEU A 9 -1.46 -5.02 -4.96
C LEU A 9 -0.92 -4.17 -6.12
N ASP A 10 -1.75 -3.74 -7.06
CA ASP A 10 -1.31 -3.20 -8.36
C ASP A 10 -0.37 -2.00 -8.18
N VAL A 11 -0.70 -1.07 -7.29
CA VAL A 11 0.15 0.08 -6.95
C VAL A 11 1.44 -0.34 -6.25
N VAL A 12 1.36 -1.32 -5.33
CA VAL A 12 2.56 -1.85 -4.64
C VAL A 12 3.52 -2.49 -5.64
N GLU A 13 3.01 -3.22 -6.63
CA GLU A 13 3.85 -3.84 -7.66
C GLU A 13 4.52 -2.81 -8.57
N ALA A 14 3.81 -1.75 -8.95
CA ALA A 14 4.41 -0.63 -9.67
C ALA A 14 5.50 0.07 -8.83
N MET A 15 5.24 0.25 -7.54
CA MET A 15 6.19 0.86 -6.61
C MET A 15 7.41 -0.02 -6.33
N LEU A 16 7.29 -1.35 -6.33
CA LEU A 16 8.44 -2.26 -6.22
C LEU A 16 9.44 -2.08 -7.34
N TYR A 17 8.97 -1.98 -8.59
CA TYR A 17 9.85 -1.69 -9.71
C TYR A 17 10.52 -0.31 -9.54
N TYR A 18 9.73 0.70 -9.15
CA TYR A 18 10.26 2.03 -8.88
C TYR A 18 11.35 2.02 -7.80
N TRP A 19 11.13 1.34 -6.67
CA TRP A 19 12.09 1.25 -5.57
C TRP A 19 13.36 0.49 -6.00
N GLN A 20 13.20 -0.63 -6.71
CA GLN A 20 14.32 -1.40 -7.24
C GLN A 20 15.22 -0.53 -8.14
N ALA A 21 14.65 0.04 -9.21
CA ALA A 21 15.39 0.85 -10.17
C ALA A 21 16.09 2.05 -9.50
N THR A 22 15.37 2.74 -8.61
CA THR A 22 15.91 3.92 -7.92
C THR A 22 17.07 3.55 -6.97
N SER A 23 16.97 2.42 -6.26
CA SER A 23 18.04 1.94 -5.38
C SER A 23 19.32 1.58 -6.15
N GLU A 24 19.17 1.02 -7.35
CA GLU A 24 20.26 0.65 -8.27
C GLU A 24 20.84 1.86 -9.01
N LYS A 25 20.38 3.06 -8.66
CA LYS A 25 20.78 4.33 -9.23
C LYS A 25 20.32 4.56 -10.67
N GLU A 26 19.37 3.77 -11.13
CA GLU A 26 18.69 4.02 -12.39
C GLU A 26 17.70 5.17 -12.26
N LYS A 27 17.53 5.91 -13.35
CA LYS A 27 16.53 6.97 -13.44
C LYS A 27 15.23 6.35 -13.94
N VAL A 28 14.18 6.46 -13.13
CA VAL A 28 12.83 6.07 -13.56
C VAL A 28 12.26 7.18 -14.43
N GLY A 29 11.76 6.82 -15.61
CA GLY A 29 11.22 7.78 -16.56
C GLY A 29 9.97 8.46 -16.02
N GLU A 30 9.82 9.76 -16.31
CA GLU A 30 8.64 10.55 -15.94
C GLU A 30 7.30 9.91 -16.36
N PRO A 31 7.16 9.28 -17.56
CA PRO A 31 5.92 8.60 -17.92
C PRO A 31 5.54 7.45 -16.98
N TYR A 32 6.53 6.72 -16.46
CA TYR A 32 6.29 5.64 -15.51
C TYR A 32 5.85 6.20 -14.15
N ILE A 33 6.50 7.25 -13.68
CA ILE A 33 6.11 7.96 -12.44
C ILE A 33 4.68 8.49 -12.54
N LEU A 34 4.31 9.09 -13.67
CA LEU A 34 2.94 9.54 -13.92
C LEU A 34 1.95 8.38 -13.87
N SER A 35 2.30 7.24 -14.49
CA SER A 35 1.43 6.05 -14.47
C SER A 35 1.15 5.52 -13.06
N ILE A 36 2.08 5.68 -12.11
CA ILE A 36 1.85 5.34 -10.70
C ILE A 36 0.76 6.22 -10.10
N GLY A 37 0.76 7.53 -10.40
CA GLY A 37 -0.30 8.45 -9.97
C GLY A 37 -1.62 8.27 -10.71
N ASP A 38 -1.65 7.48 -11.79
CA ASP A 38 -2.88 7.26 -12.58
C ASP A 38 -3.63 5.99 -12.19
N PHE A 39 -3.10 5.16 -11.29
CA PHE A 39 -3.84 4.03 -10.74
C PHE A 39 -5.12 4.52 -10.04
N PRO A 40 -6.30 3.95 -10.34
CA PRO A 40 -7.57 4.33 -9.70
C PRO A 40 -7.52 4.25 -8.18
N GLU A 41 -6.76 3.30 -7.64
CA GLU A 41 -6.57 3.10 -6.20
C GLU A 41 -5.94 4.34 -5.55
N MET A 42 -5.09 5.09 -6.25
CA MET A 42 -4.42 6.27 -5.68
C MET A 42 -5.40 7.40 -5.34
N GLU A 43 -6.59 7.41 -5.93
CA GLU A 43 -7.65 8.39 -5.61
C GLU A 43 -8.04 8.35 -4.11
N TYR A 44 -7.88 7.20 -3.44
CA TYR A 44 -8.10 7.09 -1.99
C TYR A 44 -7.13 7.91 -1.15
N LEU A 45 -5.97 8.27 -1.70
CA LEU A 45 -4.98 9.10 -1.02
C LEU A 45 -5.14 10.59 -1.34
N TYR A 46 -5.87 10.91 -2.42
CA TYR A 46 -5.98 12.27 -2.93
C TYR A 46 -6.98 13.11 -2.14
N GLY A 47 -6.70 14.41 -2.10
CA GLY A 47 -7.53 15.38 -1.40
C GLY A 47 -6.75 16.67 -1.16
N GLU A 48 -7.12 17.39 -0.11
CA GLU A 48 -6.41 18.61 0.25
C GLU A 48 -4.94 18.31 0.58
N GLU A 49 -4.03 19.06 -0.05
CA GLU A 49 -2.58 18.96 0.08
C GLU A 49 -1.90 17.68 -0.46
N PHE A 50 -2.61 16.80 -1.16
CA PHE A 50 -1.99 15.63 -1.80
C PHE A 50 -2.82 15.15 -3.01
N ASP A 51 -2.19 15.07 -4.17
CA ASP A 51 -2.81 14.74 -5.46
C ASP A 51 -1.83 14.00 -6.39
N LYS A 52 -2.23 13.78 -7.64
CA LYS A 52 -1.37 13.18 -8.69
C LYS A 52 -0.04 13.91 -8.87
N GLU A 53 -0.09 15.24 -8.85
CA GLU A 53 1.11 16.07 -8.98
C GLU A 53 2.04 15.92 -7.77
N SER A 54 1.47 15.71 -6.58
CA SER A 54 2.20 15.41 -5.35
C SER A 54 2.95 14.09 -5.45
N VAL A 55 2.30 13.02 -5.94
CA VAL A 55 2.94 11.73 -6.22
C VAL A 55 4.09 11.90 -7.22
N ARG A 56 3.81 12.54 -8.36
CA ARG A 56 4.79 12.80 -9.41
C ARG A 56 6.01 13.54 -8.87
N LYS A 57 5.79 14.66 -8.18
CA LYS A 57 6.85 15.50 -7.60
C LYS A 57 7.71 14.73 -6.59
N VAL A 58 7.09 13.97 -5.69
CA VAL A 58 7.81 13.20 -4.67
C VAL A 58 8.67 12.11 -5.32
N LEU A 59 8.09 11.28 -6.19
CA LEU A 59 8.81 10.18 -6.82
C LEU A 59 9.87 10.68 -7.82
N SER A 60 9.61 11.79 -8.51
CA SER A 60 10.61 12.41 -9.39
C SER A 60 11.78 12.97 -8.58
N ALA A 61 11.54 13.65 -7.46
CA ALA A 61 12.60 14.15 -6.59
C ALA A 61 13.49 13.01 -6.06
N ILE A 62 12.89 11.92 -5.58
CA ILE A 62 13.62 10.74 -5.10
C ILE A 62 14.45 10.12 -6.23
N SER A 63 13.87 9.88 -7.41
CA SER A 63 14.57 9.26 -8.54
C SER A 63 15.72 10.14 -9.07
N ASN A 64 15.55 11.47 -9.05
CA ASN A 64 16.60 12.43 -9.43
C ASN A 64 17.61 12.72 -8.31
N ARG A 65 17.41 12.18 -7.10
CA ARG A 65 18.21 12.48 -5.88
C ARG A 65 18.20 13.95 -5.49
N GLU A 66 17.06 14.58 -5.66
CA GLU A 66 16.84 15.97 -5.30
C GLU A 66 16.20 16.04 -3.92
N VAL A 67 16.49 17.13 -3.20
CA VAL A 67 15.77 17.43 -1.96
C VAL A 67 14.33 17.78 -2.32
N LEU A 68 13.37 17.11 -1.68
CA LEU A 68 11.97 17.45 -1.84
C LEU A 68 11.73 18.86 -1.29
N ASN A 69 11.37 19.78 -2.18
CA ASN A 69 10.88 21.10 -1.80
C ASN A 69 9.34 21.07 -1.79
N SER A 70 8.74 20.78 -0.62
CA SER A 70 7.29 20.84 -0.43
C SER A 70 6.90 21.36 0.94
N GLU A 71 5.91 22.24 0.96
CA GLU A 71 5.27 22.75 2.19
C GLU A 71 4.18 21.80 2.72
N SER A 72 3.66 20.90 1.90
CA SER A 72 2.67 19.88 2.29
C SER A 72 3.24 18.87 3.27
N LYS A 73 2.51 18.64 4.37
CA LYS A 73 2.86 17.59 5.34
C LYS A 73 2.70 16.20 4.73
N LYS A 74 1.69 16.00 3.88
CA LYS A 74 1.41 14.72 3.23
C LYS A 74 2.52 14.35 2.23
N ASP A 75 3.00 15.30 1.45
CA ASP A 75 4.14 15.09 0.54
C ASP A 75 5.39 14.64 1.30
N ARG A 76 5.75 15.36 2.37
CA ARG A 76 6.93 15.03 3.17
C ARG A 76 6.79 13.66 3.82
N LYS A 77 5.60 13.29 4.29
CA LYS A 77 5.35 11.97 4.87
C LYS A 77 5.47 10.88 3.81
N TYR A 78 4.86 11.07 2.65
CA TYR A 78 4.96 10.14 1.52
C TYR A 78 6.40 9.96 1.06
N TRP A 79 7.16 11.06 0.95
CA TRP A 79 8.59 11.04 0.64
C TRP A 79 9.39 10.26 1.67
N ASN A 80 9.21 10.55 2.97
CA ASN A 80 9.88 9.83 4.05
C ASN A 80 9.59 8.33 3.98
N ASN A 81 8.33 7.94 3.83
CA ASN A 81 7.95 6.52 3.76
C ASN A 81 8.64 5.81 2.57
N ASN A 82 8.71 6.47 1.41
CA ASN A 82 9.40 5.92 0.24
C ASN A 82 10.91 5.83 0.42
N MET A 83 11.53 6.83 1.06
CA MET A 83 12.96 6.80 1.37
C MET A 83 13.31 5.60 2.27
N TRP A 84 12.47 5.26 3.25
CA TRP A 84 12.66 4.08 4.10
C TRP A 84 12.69 2.77 3.29
N MET A 85 11.85 2.63 2.26
CA MET A 85 11.87 1.42 1.41
C MET A 85 13.17 1.31 0.59
N LEU A 86 13.78 2.44 0.27
CA LEU A 86 15.04 2.48 -0.48
C LEU A 86 16.28 2.23 0.39
N GLU A 87 16.17 2.36 1.71
CA GLU A 87 17.28 2.09 2.64
C GLU A 87 17.60 0.59 2.71
N ASP A 88 16.56 -0.26 2.69
CA ASP A 88 16.68 -1.71 2.72
C ASP A 88 15.60 -2.38 1.85
N LEU A 89 16.02 -2.82 0.66
CA LEU A 89 15.15 -3.57 -0.24
C LEU A 89 14.86 -4.98 0.25
N GLU A 90 15.72 -5.60 1.06
CA GLU A 90 15.43 -6.90 1.65
C GLU A 90 14.27 -6.78 2.63
N PHE A 91 14.29 -5.76 3.48
CA PHE A 91 13.17 -5.41 4.35
C PHE A 91 11.87 -5.13 3.56
N THR A 92 11.96 -4.34 2.49
CA THR A 92 10.82 -4.08 1.60
C THR A 92 10.28 -5.37 0.98
N ASN A 93 11.15 -6.29 0.58
CA ASN A 93 10.75 -7.60 0.07
C ASN A 93 10.09 -8.47 1.14
N MET A 94 10.56 -8.41 2.39
CA MET A 94 9.93 -9.11 3.52
C MET A 94 8.52 -8.59 3.81
N MET A 95 8.25 -7.30 3.58
CA MET A 95 6.89 -6.74 3.67
C MET A 95 5.98 -7.25 2.56
N VAL A 96 6.46 -7.31 1.32
CA VAL A 96 5.62 -7.60 0.15
C VAL A 96 5.35 -9.09 -0.03
N LYS A 97 6.36 -9.95 0.17
CA LYS A 97 6.25 -11.40 -0.11
C LYS A 97 5.00 -12.04 0.54
N PRO A 98 4.68 -11.76 1.83
CA PRO A 98 3.49 -12.32 2.47
C PRO A 98 2.18 -11.81 1.88
N LEU A 99 2.15 -10.57 1.37
CA LEU A 99 0.97 -10.00 0.72
C LEU A 99 0.65 -10.73 -0.59
N LYS A 100 1.68 -11.10 -1.37
CA LYS A 100 1.52 -11.82 -2.64
C LYS A 100 0.93 -13.22 -2.48
N THR A 101 1.10 -13.84 -1.32
CA THR A 101 0.52 -15.15 -0.99
C THR A 101 -0.64 -15.05 0.00
N LEU A 102 -1.13 -13.84 0.29
CA LEU A 102 -2.20 -13.61 1.25
C LEU A 102 -3.49 -14.25 0.76
N ASN A 103 -4.02 -15.19 1.54
CA ASN A 103 -5.28 -15.84 1.27
C ASN A 103 -6.27 -15.53 2.39
N LEU A 104 -7.35 -14.83 2.04
CA LEU A 104 -8.39 -14.40 2.98
C LEU A 104 -9.66 -15.25 2.87
N ASN A 105 -9.65 -16.36 2.12
CA ASN A 105 -10.84 -17.19 1.92
C ASN A 105 -11.37 -17.78 3.23
N GLY A 106 -10.50 -18.03 4.22
CA GLY A 106 -10.90 -18.50 5.55
C GLY A 106 -11.76 -17.50 6.33
N LEU A 107 -11.79 -16.23 5.92
CA LEU A 107 -12.64 -15.20 6.53
C LEU A 107 -14.06 -15.21 5.96
N ILE A 108 -14.31 -15.81 4.79
CA ILE A 108 -15.62 -15.75 4.12
C ILE A 108 -16.73 -16.34 4.99
N ASP A 109 -16.50 -17.54 5.53
CA ASP A 109 -17.50 -18.22 6.37
C ASP A 109 -17.75 -17.45 7.67
N LYS A 110 -16.69 -16.91 8.28
CA LYS A 110 -16.79 -16.07 9.47
C LYS A 110 -17.60 -14.81 9.21
N LEU A 111 -17.27 -14.08 8.14
CA LEU A 111 -17.95 -12.84 7.76
C LEU A 111 -19.43 -13.06 7.44
N ASN A 112 -19.76 -14.14 6.70
CA ASN A 112 -21.13 -14.53 6.42
C ASN A 112 -21.92 -14.99 7.65
N SER A 113 -21.25 -15.44 8.71
CA SER A 113 -21.91 -15.87 9.96
C SER A 113 -22.27 -14.69 10.88
N ILE A 114 -21.51 -13.59 10.82
CA ILE A 114 -21.70 -12.41 11.68
C ILE A 114 -22.50 -11.30 11.00
N SER A 115 -22.47 -11.26 9.68
CA SER A 115 -23.12 -10.22 8.89
C SER A 115 -24.43 -10.77 8.35
N GLY A 116 -25.55 -10.07 8.56
CA GLY A 116 -26.87 -10.42 8.05
C GLY A 116 -26.94 -10.32 6.52
N ASP A 117 -27.97 -9.64 5.98
CA ASP A 117 -28.06 -9.40 4.53
C ASP A 117 -26.91 -8.49 4.05
N ILE A 118 -25.76 -9.09 3.71
CA ILE A 118 -24.64 -8.40 3.07
C ILE A 118 -25.02 -8.13 1.62
N GLU A 119 -25.10 -6.85 1.26
CA GLU A 119 -25.41 -6.36 -0.09
C GLU A 119 -24.35 -6.73 -1.12
N TYR A 120 -23.11 -6.92 -0.68
CA TYR A 120 -21.96 -7.25 -1.52
C TYR A 120 -21.68 -8.75 -1.55
N ASP A 121 -21.40 -9.29 -2.73
CA ASP A 121 -20.92 -10.66 -2.88
C ASP A 121 -19.40 -10.76 -3.05
N GLN A 122 -18.71 -9.63 -3.16
CA GLN A 122 -17.25 -9.52 -3.19
C GLN A 122 -16.78 -8.40 -2.28
N ILE A 123 -15.73 -8.67 -1.50
CA ILE A 123 -14.94 -7.67 -0.78
C ILE A 123 -13.58 -7.52 -1.47
N GLU A 124 -13.01 -6.32 -1.45
CA GLU A 124 -11.66 -6.07 -1.95
C GLU A 124 -10.77 -5.47 -0.86
N VAL A 125 -9.59 -6.06 -0.66
CA VAL A 125 -8.54 -5.52 0.22
C VAL A 125 -7.45 -4.96 -0.68
N ILE A 126 -7.22 -3.65 -0.60
CA ILE A 126 -6.31 -2.92 -1.49
C ILE A 126 -5.13 -2.44 -0.66
N PHE A 127 -3.90 -2.81 -1.03
CA PHE A 127 -2.71 -2.24 -0.41
C PHE A 127 -2.18 -1.11 -1.28
N ILE A 128 -1.98 0.06 -0.67
CA ILE A 128 -1.48 1.25 -1.37
C ILE A 128 -0.36 1.88 -0.55
N PRO A 129 0.81 2.20 -1.14
CA PRO A 129 1.82 3.03 -0.50
C PRO A 129 1.23 4.43 -0.25
N GLY A 130 0.86 4.71 1.00
CA GLY A 130 0.11 5.92 1.39
C GLY A 130 0.92 6.98 2.13
N HIS A 131 0.25 8.04 2.60
CA HIS A 131 0.86 9.10 3.42
C HIS A 131 0.64 8.87 4.92
N LEU A 132 -0.51 9.27 5.45
CA LEU A 132 -0.81 9.42 6.88
C LEU A 132 -1.70 8.31 7.40
N ASP A 133 -2.86 8.11 6.78
CA ASP A 133 -3.89 7.20 7.25
C ASP A 133 -3.40 5.75 7.26
N GLU A 134 -3.84 4.98 8.26
CA GLU A 134 -3.49 3.56 8.38
C GLU A 134 -4.34 2.70 7.44
N TYR A 135 -5.63 2.99 7.37
CA TYR A 135 -6.59 2.34 6.49
C TYR A 135 -7.79 3.26 6.20
N ILE A 136 -8.53 2.93 5.14
CA ILE A 136 -9.80 3.54 4.75
C ILE A 136 -10.79 2.40 4.47
N ILE A 137 -12.03 2.54 4.92
CA ILE A 137 -13.14 1.66 4.53
C ILE A 137 -14.04 2.45 3.60
N ASP A 138 -14.25 1.92 2.40
CA ASP A 138 -15.13 2.49 1.37
C ASP A 138 -16.01 1.37 0.82
N GLU A 139 -17.28 1.35 1.25
CA GLU A 139 -18.24 0.30 0.90
C GLU A 139 -17.69 -1.12 1.15
N ASN A 140 -17.46 -1.90 0.09
CA ASN A 140 -16.93 -3.26 0.13
C ASN A 140 -15.40 -3.33 0.03
N LYS A 141 -14.71 -2.21 0.21
CA LYS A 141 -13.26 -2.09 0.08
C LYS A 141 -12.61 -1.72 1.40
N LEU A 142 -11.56 -2.46 1.74
CA LEU A 142 -10.61 -2.12 2.80
C LEU A 142 -9.29 -1.70 2.15
N VAL A 143 -9.02 -0.40 2.17
CA VAL A 143 -7.77 0.17 1.66
C VAL A 143 -6.79 0.27 2.82
N ILE A 144 -5.63 -0.38 2.72
CA ILE A 144 -4.61 -0.45 3.76
C ILE A 144 -3.36 0.28 3.27
N ASN A 145 -2.83 1.15 4.12
CA ASN A 145 -1.56 1.79 3.83
C ASN A 145 -0.42 0.77 3.96
N PHE A 146 0.21 0.44 2.83
CA PHE A 146 1.28 -0.54 2.73
C PHE A 146 2.45 -0.25 3.69
N PHE A 147 2.77 1.02 3.93
CA PHE A 147 3.87 1.40 4.85
C PHE A 147 3.59 1.09 6.32
N ARG A 148 2.40 0.57 6.66
CA ARG A 148 2.04 0.12 8.00
C ARG A 148 2.27 -1.38 8.20
N VAL A 149 2.56 -2.11 7.13
CA VAL A 149 2.93 -3.52 7.18
C VAL A 149 4.35 -3.62 7.71
N MET A 150 4.53 -4.34 8.82
CA MET A 150 5.83 -4.55 9.45
C MET A 150 6.19 -6.04 9.37
N PRO A 151 7.31 -6.41 8.76
CA PRO A 151 7.76 -7.80 8.76
C PRO A 151 8.40 -8.14 10.11
N ASP A 152 8.21 -9.37 10.55
CA ASP A 152 8.97 -9.94 11.65
C ASP A 152 10.38 -10.27 11.17
N LEU A 153 11.40 -9.76 11.87
CA LEU A 153 12.81 -9.98 11.49
C LEU A 153 13.32 -11.38 11.85
N TYR A 154 12.56 -12.14 12.64
CA TYR A 154 12.94 -13.47 13.12
C TYR A 154 12.08 -14.58 12.50
N GLU A 155 10.84 -14.28 12.15
CA GLU A 155 9.89 -15.23 11.56
C GLU A 155 9.57 -14.86 10.11
N GLU A 156 10.19 -15.57 9.15
CA GLU A 156 9.93 -15.34 7.73
C GLU A 156 8.44 -15.54 7.39
N GLY A 157 7.89 -14.61 6.59
CA GLY A 157 6.51 -14.68 6.15
C GLY A 157 5.50 -14.03 7.12
N LYS A 158 5.91 -13.74 8.35
CA LYS A 158 5.06 -13.10 9.35
C LYS A 158 5.12 -11.58 9.21
N VAL A 159 3.94 -10.98 9.06
CA VAL A 159 3.77 -9.52 9.00
C VAL A 159 2.66 -9.07 9.93
N THR A 160 2.84 -7.90 10.52
CA THR A 160 1.88 -7.25 11.42
C THR A 160 1.49 -5.85 10.93
N ILE A 161 0.38 -5.35 11.44
CA ILE A 161 0.06 -3.92 11.41
C ILE A 161 -0.20 -3.50 12.86
N GLY A 162 0.67 -2.64 13.38
CA GLY A 162 0.78 -2.43 14.83
C GLY A 162 1.13 -3.74 15.53
N ASP A 163 0.34 -4.11 16.53
CA ASP A 163 0.56 -5.31 17.35
C ASP A 163 -0.25 -6.54 16.87
N LEU A 164 -0.96 -6.45 15.74
CA LEU A 164 -1.82 -7.51 15.22
C LEU A 164 -1.19 -8.19 14.01
N LEU A 165 -1.30 -9.52 13.93
CA LEU A 165 -1.01 -10.26 12.71
C LEU A 165 -1.89 -9.72 11.58
N LEU A 166 -1.36 -9.66 10.36
CA LEU A 166 -2.06 -9.06 9.23
C LEU A 166 -3.46 -9.64 8.99
N GLN A 167 -3.62 -10.96 9.08
CA GLN A 167 -4.93 -11.59 8.88
C GLN A 167 -5.92 -11.20 9.99
N ASP A 168 -5.48 -11.19 11.25
CA ASP A 168 -6.30 -10.78 12.40
C ASP A 168 -6.67 -9.29 12.32
N TYR A 169 -5.73 -8.47 11.85
CA TYR A 169 -5.96 -7.05 11.58
C TYR A 169 -7.07 -6.88 10.55
N ILE A 170 -6.99 -7.58 9.41
CA ILE A 170 -7.98 -7.51 8.33
C ILE A 170 -9.34 -8.04 8.79
N GLU A 171 -9.39 -9.17 9.52
CA GLU A 171 -10.63 -9.73 10.05
C GLU A 171 -11.36 -8.76 11.00
N ARG A 172 -10.61 -7.93 11.73
CA ARG A 172 -11.17 -6.97 12.69
C ARG A 172 -11.74 -5.71 12.03
N LYS A 173 -11.26 -5.33 10.84
CA LYS A 173 -11.72 -4.13 10.13
C LYS A 173 -12.99 -4.42 9.35
#